data_AF-A0A7W4LHX4-F1
#
_entry.id   AF-A0A7W4LHX4-F1
#
_cell.length_a   1.000
_cell.length_b   1.000
_cell.length_c   1.000
_cell.angle_alpha   90.00
_cell.angle_beta   90.00
_cell.angle_gamma   90.00
#
_symmetry.space_group_name_H-M   'P 1'
#
loop_
_entity.id
_entity.type
_entity.pdbx_description
1 polymer ?
#
loop_
_entity_poly.entity_id
_entity_poly.type
_entity_poly.pdbx_seq_one_letter_code
_entity_poly.pdbx_strand_id
1 'polypeptide(L)'
;MCDFSTRLRPWLCALPLILLQGSALADVAPAPVEPNVLDMERFLLLYRATGDERFMQRLNQHGEQFQHAIAGRKDPNTLHNLWLTYQESAQRVHQAYAVRELDLDSELDQALQVSGLFSAFLPQAETATAPSLADNLRQLARIKAALATQAATASGSLKASAISARIDRQLGALARSDAELYASIMPRWRYLQLTERNGKTLLYPFNAQIEFILARLQAAEPRGASERLQL
;
A
#
# COMPACT_ATOMS: atom_id res chain seq x y z
N MET A 1 -32.86 81.05 4.09
CA MET A 1 -31.81 81.19 5.11
C MET A 1 -31.02 79.90 5.10
N CYS A 2 -29.76 80.01 4.69
CA CYS A 2 -28.85 78.91 4.42
C CYS A 2 -28.00 78.67 5.66
N ASP A 3 -27.85 77.41 6.08
CA ASP A 3 -26.68 76.94 6.80
C ASP A 3 -26.50 75.43 6.52
N PHE A 4 -25.57 75.11 5.63
CA PHE A 4 -25.05 73.77 5.41
C PHE A 4 -23.56 73.82 5.71
N SER A 5 -23.18 73.29 6.87
CA SER A 5 -21.78 73.17 7.28
C SER A 5 -21.29 71.73 7.12
N THR A 6 -20.28 71.62 6.26
CA THR A 6 -19.28 70.58 6.08
C THR A 6 -18.97 69.66 7.26
N ARG A 7 -18.75 68.36 6.96
CA ARG A 7 -17.52 67.62 7.36
C ARG A 7 -17.32 66.33 6.55
N LEU A 8 -16.21 66.31 5.83
CA LEU A 8 -15.57 65.18 5.18
C LEU A 8 -15.03 64.17 6.20
N ARG A 9 -15.09 62.87 5.91
CA ARG A 9 -14.04 61.85 6.23
C ARG A 9 -14.39 60.47 5.64
N PRO A 10 -13.42 59.54 5.49
CA PRO A 10 -13.01 59.02 4.19
C PRO A 10 -13.20 57.50 4.04
N TRP A 11 -12.92 57.05 2.82
CA TRP A 11 -12.69 55.67 2.41
C TRP A 11 -12.01 54.78 3.45
N LEU A 12 -12.57 53.60 3.67
CA LEU A 12 -11.82 52.37 3.89
C LEU A 12 -12.46 51.26 3.05
N CYS A 13 -11.73 50.87 2.00
CA CYS A 13 -11.96 49.71 1.17
C CYS A 13 -11.94 48.45 2.05
N ALA A 14 -13.11 47.86 2.31
CA ALA A 14 -13.20 46.51 2.83
C ALA A 14 -13.04 45.54 1.65
N LEU A 15 -11.80 45.07 1.45
CA LEU A 15 -11.49 43.87 0.67
C LEU A 15 -12.32 42.69 1.22
N PRO A 16 -13.19 42.05 0.44
CA PRO A 16 -13.68 40.74 0.82
C PRO A 16 -12.50 39.77 0.76
N LEU A 17 -12.10 39.28 1.92
CA LEU A 17 -11.16 38.19 2.07
C LEU A 17 -11.74 36.99 1.29
N ILE A 18 -11.15 36.73 0.13
CA ILE A 18 -11.36 35.49 -0.63
C ILE A 18 -10.78 34.39 0.25
N LEU A 19 -11.64 33.79 1.08
CA LEU A 19 -11.37 32.50 1.68
C LEU A 19 -11.34 31.51 0.51
N LEU A 20 -10.16 31.38 -0.11
CA LEU A 20 -9.74 30.14 -0.74
C LEU A 20 -9.77 29.08 0.35
N GLN A 21 -10.96 28.51 0.58
CA GLN A 21 -11.08 27.19 1.15
C GLN A 21 -10.45 26.28 0.11
N GLY A 22 -9.14 26.06 0.27
CA GLY A 22 -8.45 25.00 -0.41
C GLY A 22 -9.25 23.74 -0.12
N SER A 23 -9.97 23.26 -1.13
CA SER A 23 -10.57 21.95 -1.09
C SER A 23 -9.42 21.00 -0.80
N ALA A 24 -9.38 20.50 0.44
CA ALA A 24 -8.59 19.34 0.75
C ALA A 24 -8.96 18.32 -0.32
N LEU A 25 -7.97 17.90 -1.11
CA LEU A 25 -8.12 16.70 -1.90
C LEU A 25 -8.35 15.58 -0.89
N ALA A 26 -9.62 15.35 -0.56
CA ALA A 26 -10.09 14.06 -0.11
C ALA A 26 -9.87 13.13 -1.29
N ASP A 27 -8.64 12.66 -1.43
CA ASP A 27 -8.33 11.54 -2.29
C ASP A 27 -8.92 10.32 -1.59
N VAL A 28 -10.22 10.11 -1.84
CA VAL A 28 -10.94 8.89 -1.48
C VAL A 28 -10.43 7.82 -2.44
N ALA A 29 -9.29 7.23 -2.09
CA ALA A 29 -8.65 6.17 -2.85
C ALA A 29 -8.94 4.81 -2.20
N PRO A 30 -9.27 3.78 -3.00
CA PRO A 30 -9.91 2.54 -2.54
C PRO A 30 -9.00 1.72 -1.62
N ALA A 31 -9.62 1.08 -0.62
CA ALA A 31 -9.01 0.10 0.27
C ALA A 31 -9.91 -1.15 0.36
N PRO A 32 -9.38 -2.36 0.65
CA PRO A 32 -8.06 -2.91 0.36
C PRO A 32 -8.14 -3.95 -0.77
N VAL A 33 -7.16 -3.93 -1.67
CA VAL A 33 -6.79 -5.13 -2.44
C VAL A 33 -6.36 -6.20 -1.44
N GLU A 34 -6.78 -7.46 -1.62
CA GLU A 34 -6.50 -8.52 -0.66
C GLU A 34 -5.00 -8.56 -0.29
N PRO A 35 -4.64 -8.68 1.00
CA PRO A 35 -3.25 -8.70 1.46
C PRO A 35 -2.33 -9.61 0.63
N ASN A 36 -2.81 -10.78 0.24
CA ASN A 36 -2.07 -11.73 -0.59
C ASN A 36 -1.72 -11.17 -1.96
N VAL A 37 -2.63 -10.44 -2.61
CA VAL A 37 -2.36 -9.84 -3.93
C VAL A 37 -1.27 -8.77 -3.82
N LEU A 38 -1.34 -7.91 -2.80
CA LEU A 38 -0.30 -6.89 -2.57
C LEU A 38 1.07 -7.52 -2.27
N ASP A 39 1.09 -8.60 -1.48
CA ASP A 39 2.32 -9.32 -1.15
C ASP A 39 2.88 -10.06 -2.38
N MET A 40 2.04 -10.70 -3.21
CA MET A 40 2.44 -11.32 -4.48
C MET A 40 3.03 -10.31 -5.47
N GLU A 41 2.38 -9.16 -5.66
CA GLU A 41 2.89 -8.07 -6.50
C GLU A 41 4.23 -7.56 -5.97
N ARG A 42 4.35 -7.36 -4.66
CA ARG A 42 5.61 -6.96 -4.02
C ARG A 42 6.72 -7.97 -4.34
N PHE A 43 6.46 -9.27 -4.19
CA PHE A 43 7.48 -10.28 -4.43
C PHE A 43 7.87 -10.41 -5.90
N LEU A 44 6.93 -10.23 -6.84
CA LEU A 44 7.25 -10.17 -8.26
C LEU A 44 8.15 -8.97 -8.60
N LEU A 45 7.84 -7.80 -8.04
CA LEU A 45 8.66 -6.59 -8.18
C LEU A 45 10.06 -6.76 -7.57
N LEU A 46 10.16 -7.39 -6.40
CA LEU A 46 11.44 -7.68 -5.77
C LEU A 46 12.25 -8.69 -6.59
N TYR A 47 11.62 -9.73 -7.13
CA TYR A 47 12.26 -10.66 -8.06
C TYR A 47 12.78 -9.94 -9.30
N ARG A 48 11.97 -9.08 -9.93
CA ARG A 48 12.42 -8.24 -11.06
C ARG A 48 13.68 -7.43 -10.71
N ALA A 49 13.73 -6.88 -9.50
CA ALA A 49 14.80 -5.99 -9.09
C ALA A 49 16.11 -6.73 -8.75
N THR A 50 16.03 -7.99 -8.31
CA THR A 50 17.20 -8.71 -7.75
C THR A 50 17.54 -10.03 -8.45
N GLY A 51 16.59 -10.67 -9.12
CA GLY A 51 16.72 -12.02 -9.68
C GLY A 51 16.77 -13.13 -8.65
N ASP A 52 16.37 -12.85 -7.40
CA ASP A 52 16.49 -13.81 -6.31
C ASP A 52 15.27 -14.72 -6.22
N GLU A 53 15.49 -16.00 -6.51
CA GLU A 53 14.49 -17.06 -6.50
C GLU A 53 13.72 -17.19 -5.18
N ARG A 54 14.29 -16.71 -4.06
CA ARG A 54 13.55 -16.69 -2.78
C ARG A 54 12.27 -15.84 -2.89
N PHE A 55 12.27 -14.78 -3.70
CA PHE A 55 11.06 -13.99 -3.93
C PHE A 55 10.01 -14.74 -4.75
N MET A 56 10.42 -15.58 -5.72
CA MET A 56 9.48 -16.47 -6.43
C MET A 56 8.88 -17.52 -5.48
N GLN A 57 9.70 -18.09 -4.59
CA GLN A 57 9.21 -19.02 -3.55
C GLN A 57 8.16 -18.34 -2.64
N ARG A 58 8.43 -17.11 -2.20
CA ARG A 58 7.48 -16.32 -1.39
C ARG A 58 6.20 -15.99 -2.15
N LEU A 59 6.31 -15.61 -3.43
CA LEU A 59 5.16 -15.37 -4.29
C LEU A 59 4.27 -16.62 -4.37
N ASN A 60 4.86 -17.79 -4.61
CA ASN A 60 4.12 -19.06 -4.67
C ASN A 60 3.42 -19.39 -3.34
N GLN A 61 4.09 -19.19 -2.20
CA GLN A 61 3.48 -19.38 -0.87
C GLN A 61 2.23 -18.51 -0.66
N HIS A 62 2.30 -17.23 -1.04
CA HIS A 62 1.14 -16.34 -0.97
C HIS A 62 0.07 -16.69 -2.02
N GLY A 63 0.48 -17.23 -3.16
CA GLY A 63 -0.40 -17.76 -4.20
C GLY A 63 -1.26 -18.92 -3.73
N GLU A 64 -0.67 -19.87 -3.00
CA GLU A 64 -1.41 -20.99 -2.39
C GLU A 64 -2.45 -20.47 -1.37
N GLN A 65 -2.06 -19.53 -0.52
CA GLN A 65 -2.97 -18.90 0.44
C GLN A 65 -4.12 -18.17 -0.26
N PHE A 66 -3.81 -17.43 -1.32
CA PHE A 66 -4.80 -16.73 -2.14
C PHE A 66 -5.76 -17.71 -2.82
N GLN A 67 -5.25 -18.80 -3.41
CA GLN A 67 -6.07 -19.82 -4.05
C GLN A 67 -7.07 -20.46 -3.06
N HIS A 68 -6.65 -20.73 -1.82
CA HIS A 68 -7.57 -21.17 -0.78
C HIS A 68 -8.60 -20.09 -0.41
N ALA A 69 -8.19 -18.83 -0.34
CA ALA A 69 -9.07 -17.71 0.03
C ALA A 69 -10.15 -17.38 -1.01
N ILE A 70 -9.91 -17.66 -2.29
CA ILE A 70 -10.87 -17.37 -3.37
C ILE A 70 -11.94 -18.46 -3.55
N ALA A 71 -11.70 -19.69 -3.07
CA ALA A 71 -12.62 -20.82 -3.26
C ALA A 71 -14.01 -20.61 -2.61
N GLY A 72 -14.08 -19.81 -1.54
CA GLY A 72 -15.32 -19.48 -0.81
C GLY A 72 -15.97 -18.16 -1.20
N ARG A 73 -15.56 -17.53 -2.31
CA ARG A 73 -16.02 -16.18 -2.71
C ARG A 73 -17.25 -16.22 -3.62
N LYS A 74 -17.84 -15.04 -3.88
CA LYS A 74 -19.04 -14.86 -4.70
C LYS A 74 -18.82 -15.26 -6.17
N ASP A 75 -17.62 -15.00 -6.70
CA ASP A 75 -17.23 -15.31 -8.10
C ASP A 75 -15.94 -16.15 -8.16
N PRO A 76 -15.95 -17.37 -7.60
CA PRO A 76 -14.73 -18.15 -7.39
C PRO A 76 -14.08 -18.58 -8.72
N ASN A 77 -14.88 -18.86 -9.75
CA ASN A 77 -14.38 -19.25 -11.07
C ASN A 77 -13.65 -18.09 -11.77
N THR A 78 -14.21 -16.88 -11.71
CA THR A 78 -13.57 -15.69 -12.32
C THR A 78 -12.27 -15.35 -11.60
N LEU A 79 -12.28 -15.36 -10.27
CA LEU A 79 -11.08 -15.14 -9.46
C LEU A 79 -10.03 -16.24 -9.71
N HIS A 80 -10.45 -17.49 -9.89
CA HIS A 80 -9.56 -18.60 -10.20
C HIS A 80 -8.94 -18.46 -11.60
N ASN A 81 -9.73 -18.07 -12.61
CA ASN A 81 -9.20 -17.82 -13.96
C ASN A 81 -8.20 -16.65 -13.96
N LEU A 82 -8.53 -15.54 -13.29
CA LEU A 82 -7.59 -14.42 -13.10
C LEU A 82 -6.31 -14.85 -12.38
N TRP A 83 -6.45 -15.72 -11.37
CA TRP A 83 -5.31 -16.31 -10.67
C TRP A 83 -4.41 -17.12 -11.61
N LEU A 84 -4.98 -18.02 -12.42
CA LEU A 84 -4.21 -18.78 -13.42
C LEU A 84 -3.51 -17.86 -14.42
N THR A 85 -4.20 -16.84 -14.93
CA THR A 85 -3.59 -15.84 -15.83
C THR A 85 -2.45 -15.07 -15.14
N TYR A 86 -2.60 -14.73 -13.85
CA TYR A 86 -1.53 -14.09 -13.08
C TYR A 86 -0.33 -15.04 -12.93
N GLN A 87 -0.55 -16.31 -12.58
CA GLN A 87 0.53 -17.30 -12.47
C GLN A 87 1.29 -17.48 -13.79
N GLU A 88 0.59 -17.56 -14.92
CA GLU A 88 1.19 -17.63 -16.25
C GLU A 88 2.04 -16.39 -16.56
N SER A 89 1.54 -15.19 -16.22
CA SER A 89 2.30 -13.95 -16.41
C SER A 89 3.53 -13.86 -15.50
N ALA A 90 3.43 -14.28 -14.23
CA ALA A 90 4.56 -14.33 -13.31
C ALA A 90 5.62 -15.34 -13.78
N GLN A 91 5.20 -16.46 -14.38
CA GLN A 91 6.11 -17.44 -14.98
C GLN A 91 6.83 -16.87 -16.21
N ARG A 92 6.16 -16.02 -17.01
CA ARG A 92 6.82 -15.31 -18.12
C ARG A 92 7.82 -14.28 -17.63
N VAL A 93 7.56 -13.56 -16.54
CA VAL A 93 8.56 -12.71 -15.87
C VAL A 93 9.78 -13.53 -15.43
N HIS A 94 9.54 -14.71 -14.84
CA HIS A 94 10.62 -15.62 -14.44
C HIS A 94 11.48 -16.04 -15.64
N GLN A 95 10.84 -16.46 -16.73
CA GLN A 95 11.52 -16.84 -17.98
C GLN A 95 12.25 -15.65 -18.63
N ALA A 96 11.65 -14.47 -18.66
CA ALA A 96 12.25 -13.26 -19.23
C ALA A 96 13.54 -12.88 -18.50
N TYR A 97 13.54 -13.02 -17.16
CA TYR A 97 14.71 -12.80 -16.35
C TYR A 97 15.82 -13.82 -16.65
N ALA A 98 15.48 -15.09 -16.81
CA ALA A 98 16.43 -16.18 -17.01
C ALA A 98 16.98 -16.26 -18.45
N VAL A 99 16.15 -16.05 -19.47
CA VAL A 99 16.44 -16.40 -20.87
C VAL A 99 16.72 -15.18 -21.75
N ARG A 100 16.50 -13.93 -21.31
CA ARG A 100 16.75 -12.67 -22.05
C ARG A 100 16.12 -12.54 -23.45
N GLU A 101 15.38 -13.53 -23.92
CA GLU A 101 14.64 -13.50 -25.19
C GLU A 101 13.31 -12.76 -25.08
N LEU A 102 12.76 -12.67 -23.86
CA LEU A 102 11.52 -11.93 -23.57
C LEU A 102 11.84 -10.55 -22.99
N ASP A 103 10.98 -9.57 -23.29
CA ASP A 103 11.04 -8.26 -22.68
C ASP A 103 10.53 -8.33 -21.23
N LEU A 104 11.48 -8.33 -20.31
CA LEU A 104 11.22 -8.44 -18.87
C LEU A 104 10.32 -7.32 -18.33
N ASP A 105 10.41 -6.10 -18.86
CA ASP A 105 9.60 -4.98 -18.39
C ASP A 105 8.17 -5.08 -18.92
N SER A 106 8.01 -5.49 -20.18
CA SER A 106 6.69 -5.79 -20.75
C SER A 106 5.97 -6.94 -20.02
N GLU A 107 6.66 -8.04 -19.71
CA GLU A 107 6.05 -9.17 -18.98
C GLU A 107 5.67 -8.78 -17.55
N LEU A 108 6.48 -7.95 -16.88
CA LEU A 108 6.15 -7.44 -15.56
C LEU A 108 4.91 -6.55 -15.60
N ASP A 109 4.84 -5.63 -16.56
CA ASP A 109 3.69 -4.74 -16.72
C ASP A 109 2.41 -5.55 -16.97
N GLN A 110 2.47 -6.60 -17.79
CA GLN A 110 1.34 -7.49 -18.01
C GLN A 110 0.90 -8.19 -16.72
N ALA A 111 1.85 -8.71 -15.94
CA ALA A 111 1.52 -9.35 -14.66
C ALA A 111 0.86 -8.38 -13.66
N LEU A 112 1.35 -7.14 -13.59
CA LEU A 112 0.78 -6.08 -12.74
C LEU A 112 -0.59 -5.58 -13.23
N GLN A 113 -0.84 -5.63 -14.53
CA GLN A 113 -2.18 -5.33 -15.07
C GLN A 113 -3.18 -6.41 -14.67
N VAL A 114 -2.80 -7.70 -14.80
CA VAL A 114 -3.66 -8.82 -14.39
C VAL A 114 -3.94 -8.76 -12.89
N SER A 115 -2.95 -8.49 -12.05
CA SER A 115 -3.18 -8.33 -10.61
C SER A 115 -4.11 -7.15 -10.28
N GLY A 116 -4.05 -6.07 -11.05
CA GLY A 116 -4.96 -4.94 -10.94
C GLY A 116 -6.44 -5.32 -11.13
N LEU A 117 -6.73 -6.34 -11.95
CA LEU A 117 -8.09 -6.80 -12.21
C LEU A 117 -8.74 -7.46 -10.99
N PHE A 118 -7.97 -8.03 -10.05
CA PHE A 118 -8.55 -8.63 -8.84
C PHE A 118 -9.42 -7.64 -8.05
N SER A 119 -9.06 -6.35 -8.06
CA SER A 119 -9.81 -5.30 -7.36
C SER A 119 -11.25 -5.11 -7.84
N ALA A 120 -11.58 -5.55 -9.06
CA ALA A 120 -12.94 -5.49 -9.60
C ALA A 120 -13.84 -6.64 -9.11
N PHE A 121 -13.24 -7.74 -8.66
CA PHE A 121 -13.95 -8.98 -8.29
C PHE A 121 -13.81 -9.34 -6.81
N LEU A 122 -12.79 -8.80 -6.15
CA LEU A 122 -12.68 -8.85 -4.70
C LEU A 122 -13.65 -7.84 -4.08
N PRO A 123 -14.32 -8.18 -2.96
CA PRO A 123 -15.21 -7.25 -2.32
C PRO A 123 -14.45 -5.97 -1.98
N GLN A 124 -14.89 -4.84 -2.54
CA GLN A 124 -14.50 -3.55 -2.00
C GLN A 124 -15.08 -3.51 -0.59
N ALA A 125 -14.28 -3.13 0.40
CA ALA A 125 -14.78 -3.07 1.78
C ALA A 125 -16.06 -2.21 1.80
N GLU A 126 -17.21 -2.85 2.04
CA GLU A 126 -18.54 -2.21 1.96
C GLU A 126 -18.75 -1.12 3.02
N THR A 127 -17.75 -0.92 3.88
CA THR A 127 -17.64 0.20 4.80
C THR A 127 -16.30 0.88 4.60
N ALA A 128 -16.28 2.21 4.59
CA ALA A 128 -15.11 3.07 4.56
C ALA A 128 -14.25 2.95 5.84
N THR A 129 -13.87 1.73 6.19
CA THR A 129 -12.96 1.44 7.28
C THR A 129 -11.59 1.92 6.84
N ALA A 130 -10.98 2.79 7.64
CA ALA A 130 -9.65 3.29 7.35
C ALA A 130 -8.65 2.11 7.27
N PRO A 131 -7.71 2.12 6.31
CA PRO A 131 -6.74 1.03 6.17
C PRO A 131 -5.98 0.77 7.46
N SER A 132 -5.83 -0.49 7.84
CA SER A 132 -5.08 -0.87 9.03
C SER A 132 -3.59 -0.50 8.89
N LEU A 133 -2.84 -0.58 9.99
CA LEU A 133 -1.38 -0.41 9.96
C LEU A 133 -0.73 -1.45 9.03
N ALA A 134 -1.20 -2.69 9.05
CA ALA A 134 -0.70 -3.75 8.19
C ALA A 134 -0.97 -3.48 6.70
N ASP A 135 -2.16 -2.97 6.36
CA ASP A 135 -2.51 -2.61 4.98
C ASP A 135 -1.62 -1.50 4.43
N ASN A 136 -1.42 -0.44 5.23
CA ASN A 136 -0.55 0.66 4.84
C ASN A 136 0.91 0.20 4.68
N LEU A 137 1.40 -0.72 5.53
CA LEU A 137 2.74 -1.30 5.40
C LEU A 137 2.91 -2.12 4.12
N ARG A 138 1.94 -2.97 3.77
CA ARG A 138 1.96 -3.74 2.51
C ARG A 138 1.96 -2.81 1.31
N GLN A 139 1.08 -1.81 1.32
CA GLN A 139 0.97 -0.84 0.23
C GLN A 139 2.26 -0.02 0.07
N LEU A 140 2.85 0.46 1.18
CA LEU A 140 4.14 1.15 1.14
C LEU A 140 5.22 0.24 0.55
N ALA A 141 5.28 -1.01 0.99
CA ALA A 141 6.30 -1.95 0.55
C ALA A 141 6.21 -2.27 -0.94
N ARG A 142 5.01 -2.49 -1.46
CA ARG A 142 4.75 -2.65 -2.89
C ARG A 142 5.21 -1.41 -3.68
N ILE A 143 4.83 -0.20 -3.23
CA ILE A 143 5.20 1.04 -3.93
C ILE A 143 6.72 1.24 -3.93
N LYS A 144 7.39 0.98 -2.81
CA LYS A 144 8.86 1.08 -2.72
C LYS A 144 9.55 0.06 -3.63
N ALA A 145 9.01 -1.16 -3.75
CA ALA A 145 9.50 -2.15 -4.72
C ALA A 145 9.29 -1.66 -6.17
N ALA A 146 8.13 -1.11 -6.50
CA ALA A 146 7.84 -0.57 -7.83
C ALA A 146 8.71 0.64 -8.22
N LEU A 147 9.02 1.52 -7.25
CA LEU A 147 9.95 2.62 -7.47
C LEU A 147 11.37 2.13 -7.76
N ALA A 148 11.79 1.02 -7.15
CA ALA A 148 13.10 0.44 -7.37
C ALA A 148 13.23 -0.26 -8.74
N THR A 149 12.12 -0.72 -9.32
CA THR A 149 12.08 -1.32 -10.66
C THR A 149 11.74 -0.33 -11.77
N GLN A 150 11.59 0.97 -11.47
CA GLN A 150 11.08 1.98 -12.39
C GLN A 150 9.66 1.72 -12.92
N ALA A 151 8.94 0.73 -12.38
CA ALA A 151 7.54 0.46 -12.70
C ALA A 151 6.57 1.47 -12.07
N ALA A 152 7.05 2.35 -11.19
CA ALA A 152 6.26 3.42 -10.56
C ALA A 152 6.61 4.82 -11.09
N THR A 153 5.59 5.66 -11.19
CA THR A 153 5.70 7.07 -11.62
C THR A 153 6.03 8.01 -10.46
N ALA A 154 6.27 9.29 -10.75
CA ALA A 154 6.43 10.34 -9.74
C ALA A 154 5.25 10.43 -8.75
N SER A 155 4.02 10.12 -9.20
CA SER A 155 2.83 10.00 -8.36
C SER A 155 2.98 8.91 -7.29
N GLY A 156 3.68 7.81 -7.61
CA GLY A 156 4.00 6.74 -6.67
C GLY A 156 4.86 7.22 -5.50
N SER A 157 5.81 8.13 -5.73
CA SER A 157 6.65 8.69 -4.65
C SER A 157 5.83 9.56 -3.68
N LEU A 158 4.96 10.44 -4.21
CA LEU A 158 4.04 11.24 -3.39
C LEU A 158 3.11 10.34 -2.56
N LYS A 159 2.58 9.28 -3.18
CA LYS A 159 1.74 8.29 -2.49
C LYS A 159 2.49 7.56 -1.37
N ALA A 160 3.76 7.20 -1.59
CA ALA A 160 4.59 6.57 -0.57
C ALA A 160 4.81 7.49 0.64
N SER A 161 5.05 8.79 0.42
CA SER A 161 5.17 9.77 1.50
C SER A 161 3.87 9.93 2.30
N ALA A 162 2.72 10.00 1.62
CA ALA A 162 1.42 10.09 2.29
C ALA A 162 1.11 8.85 3.14
N ILE A 163 1.41 7.64 2.64
CA ILE A 163 1.26 6.38 3.38
C ILE A 163 2.20 6.34 4.57
N SER A 164 3.47 6.75 4.41
CA SER A 164 4.44 6.80 5.51
C SER A 164 3.96 7.71 6.65
N ALA A 165 3.44 8.89 6.34
CA ALA A 165 2.86 9.80 7.33
C ALA A 165 1.61 9.22 8.02
N ARG A 166 0.83 8.37 7.33
CA ARG A 166 -0.28 7.64 7.95
C ARG A 166 0.22 6.56 8.91
N ILE A 167 1.25 5.81 8.52
CA ILE A 167 1.91 4.80 9.37
C ILE A 167 2.45 5.45 10.64
N ASP A 168 3.13 6.61 10.54
CA ASP A 168 3.63 7.33 11.71
C ASP A 168 2.51 7.69 12.69
N ARG A 169 1.36 8.16 12.19
CA ARG A 169 0.18 8.45 13.03
C ARG A 169 -0.39 7.17 13.68
N GLN A 170 -0.47 6.07 12.95
CA GLN A 170 -0.96 4.79 13.47
C GLN A 170 -0.03 4.20 14.52
N LEU A 171 1.29 4.31 14.34
CA LEU A 171 2.28 3.91 15.35
C LEU A 171 2.22 4.81 16.60
N GLY A 172 1.97 6.10 16.43
CA GLY A 172 1.74 7.02 17.55
C GLY A 172 0.48 6.68 18.36
N ALA A 173 -0.59 6.21 17.70
CA ALA A 173 -1.76 5.68 18.38
C ALA A 173 -1.49 4.32 19.05
N LEU A 174 -0.75 3.44 18.37
CA LEU A 174 -0.36 2.13 18.88
C LEU A 174 0.41 2.22 20.20
N ALA A 175 1.30 3.22 20.33
CA ALA A 175 2.05 3.48 21.56
C ALA A 175 1.15 3.64 22.81
N ARG A 176 -0.12 4.06 22.62
CA ARG A 176 -1.09 4.25 23.71
C ARG A 176 -1.97 3.02 23.94
N SER A 177 -2.26 2.26 22.88
CA SER A 177 -3.17 1.11 22.94
C SER A 177 -2.47 -0.21 23.24
N ASP A 178 -1.22 -0.37 22.79
CA ASP A 178 -0.41 -1.58 22.97
C ASP A 178 1.08 -1.20 22.99
N ALA A 179 1.58 -0.88 24.19
CA ALA A 179 2.94 -0.41 24.39
C ALA A 179 4.00 -1.50 24.09
N GLU A 180 3.67 -2.78 24.30
CA GLU A 180 4.59 -3.89 24.03
C GLU A 180 4.75 -4.11 22.52
N LEU A 181 3.64 -4.17 21.79
CA LEU A 181 3.67 -4.29 20.33
C LEU A 181 4.36 -3.08 19.70
N TYR A 182 4.06 -1.87 20.18
CA TYR A 182 4.75 -0.65 19.77
C TYR A 182 6.27 -0.73 19.98
N ALA A 183 6.72 -1.12 21.18
CA ALA A 183 8.14 -1.23 21.49
C ALA A 183 8.86 -2.26 20.59
N SER A 184 8.17 -3.33 20.18
CA SER A 184 8.73 -4.34 19.26
C SER A 184 8.84 -3.87 17.81
N ILE A 185 7.93 -2.99 17.35
CA ILE A 185 7.81 -2.54 15.96
C ILE A 185 8.59 -1.25 15.70
N MET A 186 8.54 -0.29 16.63
CA MET A 186 9.07 1.06 16.39
C MET A 186 10.56 1.08 16.00
N PRO A 187 11.47 0.29 16.61
CA PRO A 187 12.87 0.27 16.18
C PRO A 187 13.05 -0.17 14.73
N ARG A 188 12.24 -1.14 14.28
CA ARG A 188 12.24 -1.66 12.90
C ARG A 188 11.73 -0.61 11.93
N TRP A 189 10.66 0.09 12.29
CA TRP A 189 10.15 1.22 11.50
C TRP A 189 11.17 2.36 11.36
N ARG A 190 11.84 2.74 12.44
CA ARG A 190 12.92 3.75 12.37
C ARG A 190 14.06 3.29 11.47
N TYR A 191 14.45 2.02 11.57
CA TYR A 191 15.48 1.47 10.71
C TYR A 191 15.10 1.53 9.22
N LEU A 192 13.82 1.29 8.88
CA LEU A 192 13.32 1.47 7.52
C LEU A 192 13.52 2.90 7.01
N GLN A 193 13.18 3.90 7.82
CA GLN A 193 13.37 5.31 7.47
C GLN A 193 14.86 5.68 7.29
N LEU A 194 15.77 5.04 8.04
CA LEU A 194 17.22 5.28 7.95
C LEU A 194 17.89 4.56 6.78
N THR A 195 17.28 3.49 6.26
CA THR A 195 17.83 2.69 5.14
C THR A 195 17.51 3.24 3.76
N GLU A 196 16.88 4.41 3.70
CA GLU A 196 16.74 5.19 2.48
C GLU A 196 18.00 6.04 2.27
N ARG A 197 18.95 5.55 1.46
CA ARG A 197 20.21 6.26 1.17
C ARG A 197 20.12 6.91 -0.21
N ASN A 198 20.31 8.22 -0.31
CA ASN A 198 20.29 8.97 -1.58
C ASN A 198 19.01 8.74 -2.40
N GLY A 199 17.86 8.59 -1.74
CA GLY A 199 16.58 8.30 -2.40
C GLY A 199 16.44 6.86 -2.94
N LYS A 200 17.39 5.97 -2.65
CA LYS A 200 17.33 4.54 -3.01
C LYS A 200 17.08 3.68 -1.77
N THR A 201 16.11 2.79 -1.88
CA THR A 201 15.77 1.82 -0.84
C THR A 201 16.64 0.58 -0.97
N LEU A 202 17.29 0.15 0.12
CA LEU A 202 17.94 -1.15 0.18
C LEU A 202 16.87 -2.25 0.29
N LEU A 203 16.52 -2.86 -0.85
CA LEU A 203 15.36 -3.75 -0.98
C LEU A 203 15.35 -4.92 0.01
N TYR A 204 16.48 -5.59 0.23
CA TYR A 204 16.56 -6.72 1.16
C TYR A 204 16.35 -6.30 2.63
N PRO A 205 17.15 -5.38 3.22
CA PRO A 205 16.89 -4.89 4.57
C PRO A 205 15.47 -4.36 4.73
N PHE A 206 14.97 -3.63 3.72
CA PHE A 206 13.64 -3.06 3.72
C PHE A 206 12.56 -4.16 3.81
N ASN A 207 12.57 -5.12 2.88
CA ASN A 207 11.58 -6.19 2.87
C ASN A 207 11.62 -7.04 4.14
N ALA A 208 12.82 -7.34 4.66
CA ALA A 208 12.95 -8.11 5.90
C ALA A 208 12.34 -7.40 7.13
N GLN A 209 12.47 -6.08 7.23
CA GLN A 209 11.81 -5.36 8.33
C GLN A 209 10.29 -5.31 8.13
N ILE A 210 9.81 -5.15 6.90
CA ILE A 210 8.37 -5.16 6.60
C ILE A 210 7.76 -6.51 7.00
N GLU A 211 8.35 -7.63 6.57
CA GLU A 211 7.89 -8.98 6.93
C GLU A 211 7.87 -9.18 8.45
N PHE A 212 8.90 -8.72 9.16
CA PHE A 212 8.94 -8.80 10.62
C PHE A 212 7.79 -8.03 11.27
N ILE A 213 7.55 -6.78 10.83
CA ILE A 213 6.48 -5.94 11.40
C ILE A 213 5.12 -6.56 11.10
N LEU A 214 4.88 -7.02 9.87
CA LEU A 214 3.63 -7.67 9.48
C LEU A 214 3.37 -8.94 10.31
N ALA A 215 4.39 -9.78 10.52
CA ALA A 215 4.26 -10.98 11.35
C ALA A 215 3.93 -10.63 12.82
N ARG A 216 4.51 -9.56 13.37
CA ARG A 216 4.19 -9.08 14.72
C ARG A 216 2.76 -8.57 14.84
N LEU A 217 2.30 -7.80 13.87
CA LEU A 217 0.91 -7.32 13.82
C LEU A 217 -0.07 -8.49 13.73
N GLN A 218 0.19 -9.46 12.87
CA GLN A 218 -0.65 -10.66 12.73
C GLN A 218 -0.68 -11.51 14.01
N ALA A 219 0.45 -11.64 14.71
CA ALA A 219 0.51 -12.39 15.97
C ALA A 219 -0.24 -11.69 17.12
N ALA A 220 -0.42 -10.37 17.04
CA ALA A 220 -1.10 -9.56 18.04
C ALA A 220 -2.60 -9.36 17.76
N GLU A 221 -3.08 -9.69 16.55
CA GLU A 221 -4.52 -9.76 16.30
C GLU A 221 -5.14 -10.79 17.26
N PRO A 222 -6.22 -10.45 17.99
CA PRO A 222 -6.82 -11.37 18.93
C PRO A 222 -7.21 -12.65 18.18
N ARG A 223 -6.66 -13.80 18.59
CA ARG A 223 -7.14 -15.13 18.19
C ARG A 223 -8.57 -15.26 18.72
N GLY A 224 -9.55 -14.78 17.97
CA GLY A 224 -10.80 -14.32 18.59
C GLY A 224 -12.01 -14.32 17.69
N ALA A 225 -12.19 -15.36 16.88
CA ALA A 225 -13.50 -15.72 16.33
C ALA A 225 -13.85 -17.21 16.48
N SER A 226 -12.90 -18.11 16.80
CA SER A 226 -13.19 -19.56 16.93
C SER A 226 -13.32 -20.08 18.37
N GLU A 227 -12.90 -19.36 19.41
CA GLU A 227 -13.00 -19.82 20.81
C GLU A 227 -14.17 -19.21 21.61
N ARG A 228 -14.95 -18.29 21.02
CA ARG A 228 -16.10 -17.66 21.69
C ARG A 228 -17.46 -18.33 21.41
N LEU A 229 -17.47 -19.51 20.78
CA LEU A 229 -18.68 -20.30 20.51
C LEU A 229 -18.70 -21.67 21.19
N GLN A 230 -17.87 -21.88 22.24
CA GLN A 230 -17.87 -23.13 23.01
C GLN A 230 -18.02 -22.93 24.52
N LEU A 231 -18.76 -21.90 24.95
CA LEU A 231 -19.29 -21.80 26.31
C LEU A 231 -20.77 -21.41 26.28
#